data_AF-A0A7S2NTY4-F1
#
_entry.id   AF-A0A7S2NTY4-F1
#
_cell.length_a   1.000
_cell.length_b   1.000
_cell.length_c   1.000
_cell.angle_alpha   90.00
_cell.angle_beta   90.00
_cell.angle_gamma   90.00
#
_symmetry.space_group_name_H-M   'P 1'
#
loop_
_entity.id
_entity.type
_entity.pdbx_description
1 polymer ?
#
loop_
_entity_poly.entity_id
_entity_poly.type
_entity_poly.pdbx_seq_one_letter_code
_entity_poly.pdbx_strand_id
1 'polypeptide(L)'
;VKVVVGGFLVLAVPAEILDFVLVFALVFALSWVVVLGYCCTGHNNVFLVASFLIWFLFAPLARFVVGSRLSHRSASPEYLICAAICIFLTGLAKEIVLLSCRILLCICPCVPKAQRERRLHECIRLCFVYFFVHQQHIVQAYVVCFANLATSALMAIIDQVFCNGHTWFLLNSELARTRRGERYMEKGGTYFELDHFR
;
A
#
# COMPACT_ATOMS: atom_id res chain seq x y z
N VAL A 1 3.33 -1.76 17.59
CA VAL A 1 3.08 -2.52 16.34
C VAL A 1 4.30 -2.59 15.44
N LYS A 2 4.82 -1.48 14.87
CA LYS A 2 5.97 -1.51 13.94
C LYS A 2 7.23 -2.20 14.50
N VAL A 3 7.55 -2.00 15.78
CA VAL A 3 8.69 -2.66 16.45
C VAL A 3 8.49 -4.16 16.58
N VAL A 4 7.28 -4.59 16.91
CA VAL A 4 6.91 -6.03 17.04
C VAL A 4 6.94 -6.71 15.67
N VAL A 5 6.37 -6.06 14.65
CA VAL A 5 6.41 -6.53 13.25
C VAL A 5 7.85 -6.56 12.74
N GLY A 6 8.67 -5.56 13.08
CA GLY A 6 10.09 -5.53 12.75
C GLY A 6 10.86 -6.67 13.39
N GLY A 7 10.64 -6.94 14.68
CA GLY A 7 11.23 -8.08 15.37
C GLY A 7 10.83 -9.42 14.75
N PHE A 8 9.55 -9.59 14.40
CA PHE A 8 9.06 -10.77 13.70
C PHE A 8 9.69 -10.92 12.31
N LEU A 9 9.78 -9.82 11.55
CA LEU A 9 10.40 -9.83 10.23
C LEU A 9 11.89 -10.18 10.30
N VAL A 10 12.64 -9.67 11.28
CA VAL A 10 14.06 -10.04 11.51
C VAL A 10 14.20 -11.53 11.77
N LEU A 11 13.31 -12.13 12.56
CA LEU A 11 13.31 -13.58 12.82
C LEU A 11 12.88 -14.40 11.59
N ALA A 12 12.05 -13.82 10.72
CA ALA A 12 11.58 -14.43 9.49
C ALA A 12 12.47 -14.14 8.27
N VAL A 13 13.61 -13.45 8.45
CA VAL A 13 14.55 -13.17 7.35
C VAL A 13 15.14 -14.50 6.88
N PRO A 14 14.90 -14.92 5.63
CA PRO A 14 15.59 -16.07 5.07
C PRO A 14 17.08 -15.74 4.95
N ALA A 15 17.95 -16.72 5.23
CA ALA A 15 19.40 -16.55 5.10
C ALA A 15 19.81 -16.08 3.69
N GLU A 16 19.00 -16.38 2.69
CA GLU A 16 19.20 -16.03 1.29
C GLU A 16 18.82 -14.57 0.94
N ILE A 17 18.33 -13.76 1.89
CA ILE A 17 17.93 -12.37 1.58
C ILE A 17 19.09 -11.55 1.00
N LEU A 18 20.33 -11.89 1.39
CA LEU A 18 21.53 -11.19 0.92
C LEU A 18 21.70 -11.33 -0.61
N ASP A 19 21.30 -12.46 -1.18
CA ASP A 19 21.39 -12.71 -2.63
C ASP A 19 20.46 -11.78 -3.40
N PHE A 20 19.36 -11.34 -2.77
CA PHE A 20 18.40 -10.40 -3.36
C PHE A 20 18.78 -8.93 -3.16
N VAL A 21 19.75 -8.60 -2.29
CA VAL A 21 20.14 -7.20 -2.03
C VAL A 21 20.59 -6.51 -3.31
N LEU A 22 21.38 -7.19 -4.15
CA LEU A 22 21.83 -6.65 -5.43
C LEU A 22 20.66 -6.44 -6.40
N VAL A 23 19.71 -7.37 -6.43
CA VAL A 23 18.50 -7.27 -7.27
C VAL A 23 17.67 -6.06 -6.85
N PHE A 24 17.42 -5.90 -5.55
CA PHE A 24 16.70 -4.74 -5.03
C PHE A 24 17.46 -3.44 -5.33
N ALA A 25 18.77 -3.40 -5.14
CA ALA A 25 19.58 -2.22 -5.45
C ALA A 25 19.46 -1.80 -6.93
N LEU A 26 19.47 -2.76 -7.86
CA LEU A 26 19.27 -2.50 -9.29
C LEU A 26 17.87 -1.96 -9.60
N VAL A 27 16.82 -2.58 -9.03
CA VAL A 27 15.44 -2.12 -9.20
C VAL A 27 15.25 -0.71 -8.63
N PHE A 28 15.83 -0.44 -7.45
CA PHE A 28 15.83 0.89 -6.85
C PHE A 28 16.57 1.91 -7.70
N ALA A 29 17.76 1.58 -8.21
CA ALA A 29 18.53 2.47 -9.06
C ALA A 29 17.75 2.85 -10.33
N LEU A 30 17.17 1.85 -11.01
CA LEU A 30 16.32 2.10 -12.19
C LEU A 30 15.11 2.96 -11.85
N SER A 31 14.43 2.66 -10.74
CA SER A 31 13.31 3.49 -10.31
C SER A 31 13.72 4.92 -9.99
N TRP A 32 14.82 5.13 -9.27
CA TRP A 32 15.30 6.46 -8.91
C TRP A 32 15.64 7.29 -10.14
N VAL A 33 16.20 6.69 -11.19
CA VAL A 33 16.39 7.38 -12.48
C VAL A 33 15.06 7.87 -13.05
N VAL A 34 13.99 7.05 -12.98
CA VAL A 34 12.66 7.45 -13.43
C VAL A 34 12.02 8.51 -12.53
N VAL A 35 12.22 8.42 -11.22
CA VAL A 35 11.77 9.45 -10.25
C VAL A 35 12.52 10.78 -10.47
N LEU A 36 13.81 10.74 -10.83
CA LEU A 36 14.53 11.93 -11.24
C LEU A 36 13.92 12.53 -12.51
N GLY A 37 13.55 11.68 -13.48
CA GLY A 37 12.77 12.09 -14.66
C GLY A 37 11.47 12.80 -14.29
N TYR A 38 10.69 12.24 -13.35
CA TYR A 38 9.47 12.87 -12.81
C TYR A 38 9.74 14.29 -12.27
N CYS A 39 10.83 14.48 -11.53
CA CYS A 39 11.23 15.78 -11.01
C CYS A 39 11.66 16.74 -12.13
N CYS A 40 12.40 16.27 -13.13
CA CYS A 40 12.90 17.08 -14.24
C CYS A 40 11.78 17.54 -15.19
N THR A 41 10.75 16.73 -15.42
CA THR A 41 9.65 17.05 -16.35
C THR A 41 8.48 17.78 -15.68
N GLY A 42 8.69 18.40 -14.52
CA GLY A 42 7.66 19.19 -13.85
C GLY A 42 6.53 18.37 -13.20
N HIS A 43 6.84 17.22 -12.60
CA HIS A 43 5.88 16.38 -11.86
C HIS A 43 4.87 15.63 -12.74
N ASN A 44 5.31 15.10 -13.88
CA ASN A 44 4.44 14.32 -14.77
C ASN A 44 4.18 12.91 -14.20
N ASN A 45 2.94 12.65 -13.78
CA ASN A 45 2.49 11.38 -13.19
C ASN A 45 2.81 10.13 -14.01
N VAL A 46 3.02 10.24 -15.33
CA VAL A 46 3.43 9.11 -16.18
C VAL A 46 4.73 8.46 -15.68
N PHE A 47 5.72 9.26 -15.26
CA PHE A 47 6.96 8.75 -14.71
C PHE A 47 6.74 8.05 -13.36
N LEU A 48 5.80 8.55 -12.56
CA LEU A 48 5.47 7.92 -11.28
C LEU A 48 4.83 6.55 -11.51
N VAL A 49 3.95 6.40 -12.50
CA VAL A 49 3.42 5.08 -12.90
C VAL A 49 4.53 4.18 -13.46
N ALA A 50 5.41 4.70 -14.32
CA ALA A 50 6.53 3.91 -14.86
C ALA A 50 7.48 3.41 -13.75
N SER A 51 7.76 4.24 -12.75
CA SER A 51 8.54 3.88 -11.56
C SER A 51 7.90 2.73 -10.77
N PHE A 52 6.56 2.68 -10.70
CA PHE A 52 5.84 1.53 -10.13
C PHE A 52 6.04 0.28 -11.00
N LEU A 53 5.85 0.42 -12.32
CA LEU A 53 5.91 -0.70 -13.24
C LEU A 53 7.29 -1.36 -13.29
N ILE A 54 8.36 -0.60 -13.02
CA ILE A 54 9.73 -1.13 -12.89
C ILE A 54 9.83 -2.21 -11.81
N TRP A 55 9.00 -2.18 -10.76
CA TRP A 55 9.01 -3.24 -9.75
C TRP A 55 8.57 -4.60 -10.28
N PHE A 56 7.79 -4.66 -11.37
CA PHE A 56 7.50 -5.94 -12.02
C PHE A 56 8.74 -6.56 -12.69
N LEU A 57 9.77 -5.76 -12.98
CA LEU A 57 11.07 -6.26 -13.44
C LEU A 57 11.85 -6.98 -12.33
N PHE A 58 11.45 -6.87 -11.07
CA PHE A 58 12.09 -7.59 -9.96
C PHE A 58 12.16 -9.09 -10.21
N ALA A 59 11.06 -9.73 -10.62
CA ALA A 59 11.01 -11.18 -10.84
C ALA A 59 11.96 -11.65 -11.96
N PRO A 60 11.96 -11.06 -13.18
CA PRO A 60 12.93 -11.45 -14.21
C PRO A 60 14.37 -11.06 -13.85
N LEU A 61 14.60 -9.92 -13.19
CA LEU A 61 15.95 -9.53 -12.74
C LEU A 61 16.48 -10.48 -11.68
N ALA A 62 15.65 -10.91 -10.73
CA ALA A 62 16.03 -11.89 -9.71
C ALA A 62 16.48 -13.21 -10.36
N ARG A 63 15.73 -13.71 -11.35
CA ARG A 63 16.10 -14.91 -12.11
C ARG A 63 17.43 -14.74 -12.85
N PHE A 64 17.69 -13.55 -13.40
CA PHE A 64 18.92 -13.27 -14.12
C PHE A 64 20.14 -13.17 -13.20
N VAL A 65 20.01 -12.45 -12.08
CA VAL A 65 21.12 -12.15 -11.16
C VAL A 65 21.46 -13.33 -10.26
N VAL A 66 20.45 -13.99 -9.68
CA VAL A 66 20.65 -15.13 -8.75
C VAL A 66 20.82 -16.44 -9.53
N GLY A 67 20.40 -16.47 -10.80
CA GLY A 67 20.66 -17.57 -11.73
C GLY A 67 19.90 -18.87 -11.41
N SER A 68 20.53 -20.02 -11.68
CA SER A 68 19.91 -21.35 -11.60
C SER A 68 19.50 -21.78 -10.20
N ARG A 69 19.97 -21.11 -9.13
CA ARG A 69 19.57 -21.38 -7.75
C ARG A 69 18.06 -21.20 -7.55
N LEU A 70 17.43 -20.35 -8.35
CA LEU A 70 15.99 -20.10 -8.34
C LEU A 70 15.19 -21.06 -9.23
N SER A 71 15.83 -22.03 -9.88
CA SER A 71 15.17 -22.96 -10.81
C SER A 71 14.29 -24.00 -10.10
N HIS A 72 14.34 -24.08 -8.77
CA HIS A 72 13.39 -24.91 -8.01
C HIS A 72 12.03 -24.22 -7.93
N ARG A 73 10.98 -24.95 -8.36
CA ARG A 73 9.58 -24.51 -8.48
C ARG A 73 8.95 -23.99 -7.17
N SER A 74 9.64 -24.18 -6.04
CA SER A 74 9.25 -23.82 -4.68
C SER A 74 9.73 -22.45 -4.20
N ALA A 75 10.48 -21.67 -4.98
CA ALA A 75 11.01 -20.36 -4.56
C ALA A 75 9.98 -19.21 -4.57
N SER A 76 8.75 -19.41 -5.08
CA SER A 76 7.72 -18.35 -5.19
C SER A 76 7.37 -17.61 -3.88
N PRO A 77 7.19 -18.26 -2.70
CA PRO A 77 6.88 -17.55 -1.47
C PRO A 77 8.08 -16.76 -0.93
N GLU A 78 9.32 -17.18 -1.22
CA GLU A 78 10.53 -16.51 -0.76
C GLU A 78 10.68 -15.12 -1.38
N TYR A 79 10.34 -14.96 -2.67
CA TYR A 79 10.29 -13.64 -3.30
C TYR A 79 9.29 -12.71 -2.63
N LEU A 80 8.11 -13.24 -2.25
CA LEU A 80 7.07 -12.46 -1.61
C LEU A 80 7.53 -11.98 -0.23
N ILE A 81 8.16 -12.88 0.55
CA ILE A 81 8.72 -12.56 1.87
C ILE A 81 9.85 -11.53 1.73
N CYS A 82 10.77 -11.72 0.79
CA CYS A 82 11.88 -10.79 0.55
C CYS A 82 11.37 -9.41 0.09
N ALA A 83 10.39 -9.37 -0.81
CA ALA A 83 9.76 -8.12 -1.25
C ALA A 83 9.03 -7.42 -0.09
N ALA A 84 8.33 -8.17 0.77
CA ALA A 84 7.67 -7.62 1.95
C ALA A 84 8.67 -7.03 2.96
N ILE A 85 9.78 -7.72 3.22
CA ILE A 85 10.87 -7.22 4.06
C ILE A 85 11.47 -5.94 3.43
N CYS A 86 11.72 -5.94 2.13
CA CYS A 86 12.25 -4.78 1.42
C CYS A 86 11.32 -3.55 1.51
N ILE A 87 10.01 -3.76 1.28
CA ILE A 87 8.97 -2.74 1.46
C ILE A 87 8.98 -2.19 2.88
N PHE A 88 9.07 -3.06 3.88
CA PHE A 88 9.12 -2.68 5.28
C PHE A 88 10.38 -1.86 5.61
N LEU A 89 11.56 -2.30 5.15
CA LEU A 89 12.83 -1.58 5.33
C LEU A 89 12.79 -0.20 4.66
N THR A 90 12.18 -0.09 3.48
CA THR A 90 11.98 1.19 2.78
C THR A 90 11.10 2.12 3.59
N GLY A 91 10.02 1.59 4.19
CA GLY A 91 9.17 2.32 5.11
C GLY A 91 9.91 2.80 6.36
N LEU A 92 10.77 1.96 6.95
CA LEU A 92 11.62 2.35 8.09
C LEU A 92 12.63 3.42 7.70
N ALA A 93 13.30 3.28 6.55
CA ALA A 93 14.26 4.25 6.05
C ALA A 93 13.61 5.63 5.87
N LYS A 94 12.38 5.69 5.35
CA LYS A 94 11.59 6.93 5.27
C LYS A 94 11.38 7.57 6.64
N GLU A 95 10.95 6.80 7.65
CA GLU A 95 10.73 7.33 9.00
C GLU A 95 12.03 7.86 9.62
N ILE A 96 13.16 7.16 9.40
CA ILE A 96 14.48 7.60 9.85
C ILE A 96 14.85 8.93 9.18
N VAL A 97 14.72 9.04 7.85
CA VAL A 97 15.03 10.28 7.11
C VAL A 97 14.16 11.44 7.57
N LEU A 98 12.85 11.22 7.79
CA LEU A 98 11.95 12.24 8.30
C LEU A 98 12.30 12.66 9.73
N LEU A 99 12.67 11.72 10.59
CA LEU A 99 13.12 12.00 11.95
C LEU A 99 14.42 12.82 11.94
N SER A 100 15.41 12.41 11.14
CA SER A 100 16.66 13.14 10.96
C SER A 100 16.41 14.56 10.43
N CYS A 101 15.52 14.73 9.44
CA CYS A 101 15.12 16.02 8.92
C CYS A 101 14.51 16.91 10.02
N ARG A 102 13.61 16.37 10.85
CA ARG A 102 13.03 17.09 11.99
C ARG A 102 14.08 17.51 13.01
N ILE A 103 15.00 16.60 13.36
CA ILE A 103 16.09 16.88 14.31
C ILE A 103 17.01 17.98 13.77
N LEU A 104 17.45 17.87 12.51
CA LEU A 104 18.30 18.87 11.86
C LEU A 104 17.62 20.24 11.81
N LEU A 105 16.34 20.27 11.41
CA LEU A 105 15.57 21.51 11.41
C LEU A 105 15.48 22.09 12.81
N CYS A 106 15.22 21.27 13.85
CA CYS A 106 15.16 21.66 15.26
C CYS A 106 16.46 22.28 15.79
N ILE A 107 17.61 21.68 15.45
CA ILE A 107 18.93 22.09 15.93
C ILE A 107 19.42 23.39 15.26
N CYS A 108 18.87 23.78 14.10
CA CYS A 108 19.18 25.07 13.48
C CYS A 108 18.22 26.17 13.99
N PRO A 109 18.58 26.99 15.00
CA PRO A 109 17.72 28.02 15.57
C PRO A 109 17.51 29.24 14.65
N CYS A 110 18.34 29.41 13.62
CA CYS A 110 18.37 30.62 12.80
C CYS A 110 17.28 30.69 11.70
N VAL A 111 16.44 29.67 11.57
CA VAL A 111 15.41 29.62 10.51
C VAL A 111 14.05 30.02 11.08
N PRO A 112 13.33 30.99 10.47
CA PRO A 112 11.97 31.35 10.88
C PRO A 112 11.02 30.15 10.88
N LYS A 113 10.08 30.09 11.83
CA LYS A 113 9.13 28.97 11.97
C LYS A 113 8.39 28.64 10.66
N ALA A 114 7.89 29.67 9.97
CA ALA A 114 7.17 29.49 8.69
C ALA A 114 8.04 28.84 7.60
N GLN A 115 9.33 29.20 7.53
CA GLN A 115 10.25 28.62 6.55
C GLN A 115 10.64 27.18 6.92
N ARG A 116 10.75 26.88 8.23
CA ARG A 116 10.96 25.51 8.72
C ARG A 116 9.81 24.59 8.32
N GLU A 117 8.57 25.02 8.50
CA GLU A 117 7.38 24.24 8.13
C GLU A 117 7.30 23.98 6.63
N ARG A 118 7.60 24.99 5.80
CA ARG A 118 7.65 24.84 4.34
C ARG A 118 8.68 23.80 3.92
N ARG A 119 9.91 23.89 4.43
CA ARG A 119 10.97 22.91 4.13
C ARG A 119 10.60 21.51 4.59
N LEU A 120 9.97 21.38 5.76
CA LEU A 120 9.49 20.09 6.26
C LEU A 120 8.44 19.49 5.31
N HIS A 121 7.48 20.28 4.82
CA HIS A 121 6.46 19.80 3.87
C HIS A 121 7.09 19.38 2.53
N GLU A 122 8.05 20.14 2.03
CA GLU A 122 8.80 19.79 0.82
C GLU A 122 9.58 18.48 1.00
N CYS A 123 10.28 18.30 2.13
CA CYS A 123 10.97 17.06 2.47
C CYS A 123 10.01 15.87 2.62
N ILE A 124 8.85 16.07 3.26
CA ILE A 124 7.80 15.05 3.35
C ILE A 124 7.37 14.65 1.94
N ARG A 125 7.04 15.61 1.08
CA ARG A 125 6.61 15.34 -0.30
C ARG A 125 7.66 14.56 -1.08
N LEU A 126 8.93 14.94 -0.98
CA LEU A 126 10.04 14.21 -1.63
C LEU A 126 10.17 12.79 -1.08
N CYS A 127 10.14 12.60 0.25
CA CYS A 127 10.20 11.28 0.86
C CYS A 127 9.04 10.39 0.39
N PHE A 128 7.84 10.95 0.25
CA PHE A 128 6.68 10.20 -0.24
C PHE A 128 6.86 9.64 -1.66
N VAL A 129 7.58 10.37 -2.52
CA VAL A 129 7.88 9.93 -3.89
C VAL A 129 9.06 8.95 -3.89
N TYR A 130 10.17 9.27 -3.24
CA TYR A 130 11.39 8.45 -3.25
C TYR A 130 11.25 7.10 -2.55
N PHE A 131 10.46 7.04 -1.47
CA PHE A 131 10.23 5.81 -0.70
C PHE A 131 8.96 5.07 -1.11
N PHE A 132 8.40 5.36 -2.30
CA PHE A 132 7.26 4.64 -2.87
C PHE A 132 5.97 4.64 -2.03
N VAL A 133 5.86 5.54 -1.05
CA VAL A 133 4.73 5.56 -0.10
C VAL A 133 3.41 5.78 -0.83
N HIS A 134 3.41 6.68 -1.81
CA HIS A 134 2.22 6.95 -2.60
C HIS A 134 1.72 5.69 -3.34
N GLN A 135 2.63 4.93 -3.95
CA GLN A 135 2.29 3.70 -4.66
C GLN A 135 1.84 2.60 -3.71
N GLN A 136 2.44 2.49 -2.52
CA GLN A 136 2.00 1.55 -1.48
C GLN A 136 0.55 1.83 -1.06
N HIS A 137 0.16 3.09 -0.88
CA HIS A 137 -1.23 3.44 -0.58
C HIS A 137 -2.19 3.09 -1.72
N ILE A 138 -1.76 3.29 -2.96
CA ILE A 138 -2.55 2.87 -4.14
C ILE A 138 -2.74 1.35 -4.16
N VAL A 139 -1.66 0.58 -3.97
CA VAL A 139 -1.72 -0.89 -3.91
C VAL A 139 -2.64 -1.35 -2.77
N GLN A 140 -2.51 -0.75 -1.59
CA GLN A 140 -3.38 -1.06 -0.46
C GLN A 140 -4.85 -0.79 -0.80
N ALA A 141 -5.17 0.33 -1.44
CA ALA A 141 -6.52 0.65 -1.87
C ALA A 141 -7.06 -0.38 -2.89
N TYR A 142 -6.23 -0.81 -3.84
CA TYR A 142 -6.60 -1.86 -4.80
C TYR A 142 -6.83 -3.21 -4.13
N VAL A 143 -6.00 -3.60 -3.16
CA VAL A 143 -6.20 -4.84 -2.39
C VAL A 143 -7.52 -4.82 -1.64
N VAL A 144 -7.87 -3.71 -0.99
CA VAL A 144 -9.15 -3.54 -0.30
C VAL A 144 -10.32 -3.59 -1.29
N CYS A 145 -10.21 -2.89 -2.42
CA CYS A 145 -11.23 -2.92 -3.47
C CYS A 145 -11.45 -4.33 -4.02
N PHE A 146 -10.38 -5.08 -4.27
CA PHE A 146 -10.45 -6.46 -4.74
C PHE A 146 -11.08 -7.38 -3.69
N ALA A 147 -10.73 -7.24 -2.41
CA ALA A 147 -11.33 -8.00 -1.33
C ALA A 147 -12.83 -7.73 -1.21
N ASN A 148 -13.24 -6.47 -1.33
CA ASN A 148 -14.66 -6.09 -1.34
C ASN A 148 -15.37 -6.69 -2.55
N LEU A 149 -14.80 -6.57 -3.76
CA LEU A 149 -15.36 -7.15 -4.98
C LEU A 149 -15.52 -8.67 -4.86
N ALA A 150 -14.50 -9.37 -4.35
CA ALA A 150 -14.55 -10.82 -4.13
C ALA A 150 -15.64 -11.19 -3.12
N THR A 151 -15.80 -10.42 -2.06
CA THR A 151 -16.84 -10.63 -1.04
C THR A 151 -18.23 -10.40 -1.63
N SER A 152 -18.42 -9.33 -2.41
CA SER A 152 -19.67 -9.06 -3.12
C SER A 152 -20.00 -10.15 -4.15
N ALA A 153 -19.01 -10.62 -4.90
CA ALA A 153 -19.19 -11.72 -5.85
C ALA A 153 -19.58 -13.03 -5.12
N LEU A 154 -18.93 -13.33 -3.99
CA LEU A 154 -19.26 -14.49 -3.17
C LEU A 154 -20.68 -14.39 -2.62
N MET A 155 -21.09 -13.21 -2.11
CA MET A 155 -22.46 -12.97 -1.66
C MET A 155 -23.47 -13.16 -2.80
N ALA A 156 -23.17 -12.67 -4.01
CA ALA A 156 -24.03 -12.85 -5.17
C ALA A 156 -24.18 -14.32 -5.56
N ILE A 157 -23.10 -15.11 -5.49
CA ILE A 157 -23.14 -16.56 -5.73
C ILE A 157 -23.99 -17.26 -4.65
N ILE A 158 -23.80 -16.89 -3.38
CA ILE A 158 -24.61 -17.43 -2.28
C ILE A 158 -26.09 -17.12 -2.51
N ASP A 159 -26.44 -15.90 -2.93
CA ASP A 159 -27.82 -15.55 -3.24
C ASP A 159 -28.38 -16.37 -4.42
N GLN A 160 -27.60 -16.61 -5.47
CA GLN A 160 -28.03 -17.47 -6.57
C GLN A 160 -28.24 -18.94 -6.17
N VAL A 161 -27.39 -19.48 -5.30
CA VAL A 161 -27.41 -20.90 -4.90
C VAL A 161 -28.41 -21.17 -3.77
N PHE A 162 -28.57 -20.24 -2.83
CA PHE A 162 -29.41 -20.40 -1.64
C PHE A 162 -30.73 -19.61 -1.74
N CYS A 163 -31.31 -19.53 -2.94
CA CYS A 163 -32.64 -18.95 -3.19
C CYS A 163 -32.82 -17.51 -2.64
N ASN A 164 -31.84 -16.64 -2.91
CA ASN A 164 -31.81 -15.24 -2.45
C ASN A 164 -31.87 -15.09 -0.92
N GLY A 165 -31.40 -16.07 -0.15
CA GLY A 165 -31.51 -16.06 1.31
C GLY A 165 -30.86 -14.85 1.98
N HIS A 166 -29.75 -14.34 1.46
CA HIS A 166 -29.08 -13.15 1.99
C HIS A 166 -29.82 -11.87 1.58
N THR A 167 -30.19 -11.72 0.32
CA THR A 167 -31.02 -10.59 -0.14
C THR A 167 -32.39 -10.57 0.58
N TRP A 168 -33.02 -11.72 0.81
CA TRP A 168 -34.27 -11.86 1.57
C TRP A 168 -34.09 -11.49 3.04
N PHE A 169 -33.00 -11.92 3.67
CA PHE A 169 -32.67 -11.53 5.05
C PHE A 169 -32.45 -10.02 5.17
N LEU A 170 -31.68 -9.43 4.25
CA LEU A 170 -31.38 -7.99 4.25
C LEU A 170 -32.66 -7.18 4.04
N LEU A 171 -33.48 -7.55 3.05
CA LEU A 171 -34.77 -6.92 2.78
C LEU A 171 -35.73 -7.03 3.96
N ASN A 172 -35.82 -8.19 4.60
CA ASN A 172 -36.68 -8.38 5.77
C ASN A 172 -36.19 -7.66 7.01
N SER A 173 -34.87 -7.58 7.23
CA SER A 173 -34.30 -6.84 8.35
C SER A 173 -34.57 -5.34 8.23
N GLU A 174 -34.53 -4.81 7.01
CA GLU A 174 -34.88 -3.43 6.70
C GLU A 174 -36.39 -3.18 6.78
N LEU A 175 -37.22 -4.05 6.19
CA LEU A 175 -38.68 -3.96 6.25
C LEU A 175 -39.19 -4.06 7.68
N ALA A 176 -38.63 -4.94 8.52
CA ALA A 176 -39.00 -5.08 9.93
C ALA A 176 -38.78 -3.80 10.75
N ARG A 177 -37.94 -2.88 10.27
CA ARG A 177 -37.66 -1.58 10.91
C ARG A 177 -38.45 -0.41 10.33
N THR A 178 -39.17 -0.61 9.22
CA THR A 178 -40.11 0.40 8.72
C THR A 178 -41.34 0.48 9.64
N ARG A 179 -41.67 1.68 10.13
CA ARG A 179 -42.90 1.85 10.94
C ARG A 179 -44.11 1.70 10.03
N ARG A 180 -45.21 1.16 10.58
CA ARG A 180 -46.50 1.07 9.87
C ARG A 180 -46.87 2.45 9.28
N GLY A 181 -46.96 2.53 7.95
CA GLY A 181 -47.31 3.75 7.22
C GLY A 181 -46.14 4.47 6.53
N GLU A 182 -44.90 4.06 6.77
CA GLU A 182 -43.72 4.60 6.06
C GLU A 182 -43.42 3.78 4.80
N ARG A 183 -43.14 4.43 3.67
CA ARG A 183 -42.70 3.76 2.44
C ARG A 183 -41.19 3.48 2.50
N TYR A 184 -40.82 2.23 2.27
CA TYR A 184 -39.43 1.75 2.31
C TYR A 184 -38.45 2.56 1.45
N MET A 185 -38.89 3.09 0.30
CA MET A 185 -38.05 3.88 -0.61
C MET A 185 -38.08 5.41 -0.42
N GLU A 186 -38.83 5.93 0.56
CA GLU A 186 -38.89 7.38 0.83
C GLU A 186 -37.90 7.83 1.93
N LYS A 187 -37.09 6.93 2.49
CA LYS A 187 -36.05 7.27 3.47
C LYS A 187 -34.81 7.79 2.75
N GLY A 188 -34.35 8.99 3.13
CA GLY A 188 -33.19 9.67 2.53
C GLY A 188 -31.83 9.05 2.83
N GLY A 189 -31.77 7.82 3.34
CA GLY A 189 -30.53 7.10 3.58
C GLY A 189 -30.76 5.63 3.97
N THR A 190 -29.80 4.78 3.63
CA THR A 190 -29.77 3.34 3.94
C THR A 190 -29.29 3.09 5.38
N TYR A 191 -29.48 1.87 5.92
CA TYR A 191 -29.03 1.48 7.27
C TYR A 191 -27.58 1.89 7.58
N PHE A 192 -26.68 1.72 6.63
CA PHE A 192 -25.25 2.03 6.78
C PHE A 192 -24.95 3.54 6.87
N GLU A 193 -25.82 4.40 6.35
CA GLU A 193 -25.64 5.86 6.39
C GLU A 193 -26.16 6.45 7.71
N LEU A 194 -27.17 5.82 8.32
CA LEU A 194 -27.80 6.29 9.55
C LEU A 194 -27.09 5.80 10.83
N ASP A 195 -26.43 4.63 10.79
CA ASP A 195 -25.69 4.09 11.95
C ASP A 195 -24.40 4.86 12.24
N HIS A 196 -23.88 5.67 11.31
CA HIS A 196 -22.75 6.58 11.57
C HIS A 196 -23.10 7.79 12.46
N PHE A 197 -24.38 8.04 12.70
CA PHE A 197 -24.87 9.19 13.48
C PHE A 197 -25.38 8.82 14.88
N ARG A 198 -25.11 7.60 15.35
CA ARG A 198 -25.36 7.16 16.73
C ARG A 198 -24.04 6.95 17.47
#